data_AF-A0A7S0WNJ5-F1
#
_entry.id   AF-A0A7S0WNJ5-F1
#
_cell.length_a   1.000
_cell.length_b   1.000
_cell.length_c   1.000
_cell.angle_alpha   90.00
_cell.angle_beta   90.00
_cell.angle_gamma   90.00
#
_symmetry.space_group_name_H-M   'P 1'
#
loop_
_entity.id
_entity.type
_entity.pdbx_description
1 polymer ?
#
loop_
_entity_poly.entity_id
_entity_poly.type
_entity_poly.pdbx_seq_one_letter_code
_entity_poly.pdbx_strand_id
1 'polypeptide(L)'
;KDKKKIPAGLTQFVFAAMDVIEVPHVVDHVARFLPSVRDSGVPFAFIINLIIPGTPLLGIVATFATEQHPASLLQNPPRHPMEEDHDWQPFDFVLHKFLNGTPEVRNKMLKLIPHIADGSWMIKQSVGTTPVILGKALK
;
A
#
# COMPACT_ATOMS: atom_id res chain seq x y z
N LYS A 1 14.59 24.87 -9.83
CA LYS A 1 13.43 23.95 -9.91
C LYS A 1 13.70 22.97 -11.03
N ASP A 2 14.29 21.83 -10.69
CA ASP A 2 14.63 20.80 -11.66
C ASP A 2 13.34 20.16 -12.19
N LYS A 3 13.13 20.21 -13.50
CA LYS A 3 11.96 19.63 -14.20
C LYS A 3 12.32 18.28 -14.83
N LYS A 4 13.42 17.65 -14.40
CA LYS A 4 13.83 16.35 -14.91
C LYS A 4 12.91 15.24 -14.39
N LYS A 5 12.19 14.59 -15.30
CA LYS A 5 11.44 13.37 -15.00
C LYS A 5 12.46 12.27 -14.67
N ILE A 6 12.33 11.69 -13.49
CA ILE A 6 13.10 10.54 -13.07
C ILE A 6 12.26 9.30 -13.41
N PRO A 7 12.80 8.32 -14.16
CA PRO A 7 12.12 7.05 -14.38
C PRO A 7 11.71 6.42 -13.05
N ALA A 8 10.53 5.80 -13.01
CA ALA A 8 10.12 5.02 -11.85
C ALA A 8 11.08 3.83 -11.67
N GLY A 9 11.37 3.48 -10.41
CA GLY A 9 12.12 2.27 -10.10
C GLY A 9 11.33 1.00 -10.43
N LEU A 10 11.93 -0.15 -10.14
CA LEU A 10 11.28 -1.45 -10.31
C LEU A 10 10.05 -1.57 -9.40
N THR A 11 9.01 -2.21 -9.94
CA THR A 11 7.80 -2.54 -9.19
C THR A 11 8.13 -3.50 -8.05
N GLN A 12 7.81 -3.11 -6.83
CA GLN A 12 8.11 -3.88 -5.61
C GLN A 12 6.98 -4.86 -5.24
N PHE A 13 5.75 -4.47 -5.56
CA PHE A 13 4.56 -5.29 -5.40
C PHE A 13 3.71 -5.22 -6.66
N VAL A 14 3.22 -6.37 -7.10
CA VAL A 14 2.27 -6.48 -8.20
C VAL A 14 0.86 -6.61 -7.65
N PHE A 15 -0.11 -6.00 -8.32
CA PHE A 15 -1.51 -6.19 -7.98
C PHE A 15 -1.93 -7.62 -8.33
N ALA A 16 -2.32 -8.40 -7.33
CA ALA A 16 -2.58 -9.82 -7.47
C ALA A 16 -4.07 -10.14 -7.51
N ALA A 17 -4.86 -9.55 -6.61
CA ALA A 17 -6.29 -9.81 -6.50
C ALA A 17 -7.05 -8.61 -5.95
N MET A 18 -8.35 -8.59 -6.24
CA MET A 18 -9.31 -7.68 -5.63
C MET A 18 -10.60 -8.42 -5.34
N ASP A 19 -10.95 -8.50 -4.07
CA ASP A 19 -12.18 -9.10 -3.61
C ASP A 19 -13.16 -7.99 -3.22
N VAL A 20 -14.40 -8.13 -3.71
CA VAL A 20 -15.51 -7.30 -3.29
C VAL A 20 -16.43 -8.18 -2.46
N ILE A 21 -16.60 -7.82 -1.20
CA ILE A 21 -17.37 -8.59 -0.23
C ILE A 21 -18.47 -7.73 0.39
N GLU A 22 -19.61 -8.33 0.64
CA GLU A 22 -20.61 -7.73 1.52
C GLU A 22 -20.24 -8.04 2.97
N VAL A 23 -20.24 -7.02 3.83
CA VAL A 23 -19.95 -7.15 5.25
C VAL A 23 -21.12 -6.63 6.09
N PRO A 24 -21.53 -7.34 7.15
CA PRO A 24 -22.67 -6.92 7.97
C PRO A 24 -22.39 -5.67 8.81
N HIS A 25 -21.12 -5.37 9.07
CA HIS A 25 -20.60 -4.19 9.77
C HIS A 25 -19.13 -4.00 9.37
N VAL A 26 -18.47 -2.95 9.89
CA VAL A 26 -17.03 -2.76 9.69
C VAL A 26 -16.29 -3.90 10.40
N VAL A 27 -15.62 -4.76 9.63
CA VAL A 27 -14.88 -5.92 10.13
C VAL A 27 -13.39 -5.73 9.85
N ASP A 28 -12.60 -5.76 10.91
CA ASP A 28 -11.14 -5.76 10.81
C ASP A 28 -10.59 -7.13 10.41
N HIS A 29 -9.42 -7.15 9.80
CA HIS A 29 -8.69 -8.38 9.43
C HIS A 29 -9.46 -9.35 8.52
N VAL A 30 -10.47 -8.90 7.78
CA VAL A 30 -11.30 -9.75 6.92
C VAL A 30 -10.51 -10.49 5.84
N ALA A 31 -9.38 -9.90 5.40
CA ALA A 31 -8.49 -10.47 4.39
C ALA A 31 -8.05 -11.92 4.68
N ARG A 32 -7.91 -12.27 5.97
CA ARG A 32 -7.47 -13.63 6.37
C ARG A 32 -8.48 -14.73 6.05
N PHE A 33 -9.72 -14.38 5.72
CA PHE A 33 -10.78 -15.32 5.37
C PHE A 33 -10.94 -15.49 3.86
N LEU A 34 -10.33 -14.61 3.06
CA LEU A 34 -10.49 -14.59 1.62
C LEU A 34 -9.60 -15.65 0.94
N PRO A 35 -10.14 -16.49 0.04
CA PRO A 35 -9.35 -17.49 -0.69
C PRO A 35 -8.19 -16.86 -1.48
N SER A 36 -8.43 -15.69 -2.08
CA SER A 36 -7.43 -14.91 -2.81
C SER A 36 -6.17 -14.56 -2.00
N VAL A 37 -6.28 -14.53 -0.67
CA VAL A 37 -5.17 -14.25 0.25
C VAL A 37 -4.66 -15.56 0.84
N ARG A 38 -5.56 -16.42 1.33
CA ARG A 38 -5.23 -17.67 2.02
C ARG A 38 -4.53 -18.68 1.11
N ASP A 39 -5.02 -18.82 -0.11
CA ASP A 39 -4.58 -19.83 -1.07
C ASP A 39 -3.61 -19.24 -2.10
N SER A 40 -3.18 -17.98 -1.89
CA SER A 40 -2.31 -17.24 -2.81
C SER A 40 -0.93 -17.87 -2.98
N GLY A 41 -0.40 -18.52 -1.94
CA GLY A 41 0.95 -19.07 -1.91
C GLY A 41 2.07 -18.00 -1.95
N VAL A 42 1.73 -16.72 -1.86
CA VAL A 42 2.72 -15.64 -1.94
C VAL A 42 3.46 -15.49 -0.62
N PRO A 43 4.80 -15.27 -0.64
CA PRO A 43 5.58 -15.20 0.59
C PRO A 43 5.28 -13.93 1.40
N PHE A 44 5.01 -12.81 0.71
CA PHE A 44 4.62 -11.57 1.35
C PHE A 44 3.57 -10.82 0.52
N ALA A 45 2.57 -10.26 1.21
CA ALA A 45 1.54 -9.44 0.60
C ALA A 45 1.26 -8.19 1.43
N PHE A 46 1.04 -7.08 0.73
CA PHE A 46 0.51 -5.85 1.28
C PHE A 46 -0.96 -5.73 0.90
N ILE A 47 -1.84 -5.63 1.90
CA ILE A 47 -3.29 -5.69 1.68
C ILE A 47 -3.92 -4.39 2.14
N ILE A 48 -4.76 -3.81 1.27
CA ILE A 48 -5.55 -2.63 1.57
C ILE A 48 -7.02 -3.04 1.61
N ASN A 49 -7.65 -2.91 2.79
CA ASN A 49 -9.08 -3.10 2.97
C ASN A 49 -9.76 -1.72 3.02
N LEU A 50 -10.63 -1.43 2.07
CA LEU A 50 -11.44 -0.21 2.01
C LEU A 50 -12.90 -0.57 2.23
N ILE A 51 -13.55 0.09 3.19
CA ILE A 51 -14.99 -0.05 3.41
C ILE A 51 -15.71 1.04 2.63
N ILE A 52 -16.64 0.63 1.77
CA ILE A 52 -17.56 1.53 1.07
C ILE A 52 -18.87 1.56 1.86
N PRO A 53 -19.22 2.69 2.48
CA PRO A 53 -20.50 2.84 3.16
C PRO A 53 -21.65 2.75 2.14
N GLY A 54 -22.67 1.97 2.48
CA GLY A 54 -23.83 1.75 1.63
C GLY A 54 -24.79 0.71 2.19
N THR A 55 -25.84 0.43 1.44
CA THR A 55 -26.78 -0.69 1.65
C THR A 55 -26.83 -1.52 0.37
N PRO A 56 -26.07 -2.61 0.27
CA PRO A 56 -25.27 -3.24 1.32
C PRO A 56 -23.93 -2.52 1.62
N LEU A 57 -23.37 -2.78 2.80
CA LEU A 57 -22.04 -2.30 3.19
C LEU A 57 -20.99 -3.19 2.51
N LEU A 58 -20.12 -2.59 1.70
CA LEU A 58 -19.14 -3.34 0.91
C LEU A 58 -17.73 -3.16 1.46
N GLY A 59 -16.96 -4.24 1.47
CA GLY A 59 -15.52 -4.23 1.64
C GLY A 59 -14.84 -4.49 0.30
N ILE A 60 -13.85 -3.66 -0.04
CA ILE A 60 -12.93 -3.88 -1.15
C ILE A 60 -11.58 -4.25 -0.54
N VAL A 61 -11.12 -5.47 -0.80
CA VAL A 61 -9.82 -5.95 -0.36
C VAL A 61 -8.90 -6.07 -1.57
N ALA A 62 -7.95 -5.14 -1.69
CA ALA A 62 -6.94 -5.14 -2.73
C ALA A 62 -5.65 -5.78 -2.20
N THR A 63 -5.19 -6.83 -2.87
CA THR A 63 -3.99 -7.59 -2.50
C THR A 63 -2.86 -7.28 -3.47
N PHE A 64 -1.76 -6.76 -2.92
CA PHE A 64 -0.52 -6.51 -3.63
C PHE A 64 0.53 -7.53 -3.17
N ALA A 65 1.04 -8.36 -4.07
CA ALA A 65 1.95 -9.45 -3.75
C ALA A 65 3.38 -9.17 -4.20
N THR A 66 4.33 -9.79 -3.52
CA THR A 66 5.74 -9.85 -3.94
C THR A 66 6.28 -11.26 -3.77
N GLU A 67 7.19 -11.66 -4.65
CA GLU A 67 7.93 -12.92 -4.54
C GLU A 67 9.09 -12.84 -3.55
N GLN A 68 9.42 -11.63 -3.07
CA GLN A 68 10.44 -11.44 -2.06
C GLN A 68 9.99 -12.02 -0.72
N HIS A 69 10.86 -12.81 -0.11
CA HIS A 69 10.58 -13.42 1.19
C HIS A 69 10.52 -12.35 2.28
N PRO A 70 9.57 -12.37 3.23
CA PRO A 70 9.45 -11.34 4.26
C PRO A 70 10.72 -11.19 5.11
N ALA A 71 11.49 -12.27 5.31
CA ALA A 71 12.78 -12.18 6.01
C ALA A 71 13.83 -11.33 5.28
N SER A 72 13.81 -11.22 3.94
CA SER A 72 14.70 -10.29 3.23
C SER A 72 14.25 -8.85 3.41
N LEU A 73 12.93 -8.60 3.52
CA LEU A 73 12.34 -7.29 3.79
C LEU A 73 12.51 -6.80 5.25
N LEU A 74 12.80 -7.74 6.16
CA LEU A 74 12.95 -7.51 7.60
C LEU A 74 14.41 -7.53 8.07
N GLN A 75 15.39 -7.57 7.15
CA GLN A 75 16.79 -7.44 7.52
C GLN A 75 17.08 -6.07 8.12
N ASN A 76 18.13 -5.96 8.93
CA ASN A 76 18.52 -4.68 9.49
C ASN A 76 19.12 -3.79 8.39
N PRO A 77 18.70 -2.52 8.27
CA PRO A 77 19.27 -1.60 7.30
C PRO A 77 20.74 -1.29 7.63
N PRO A 78 21.56 -0.98 6.62
CA PRO A 78 22.92 -0.45 6.83
C PRO A 78 22.86 0.82 7.68
N ARG A 79 23.85 1.01 8.57
CA ARG A 79 23.86 2.16 9.51
C ARG A 79 24.29 3.43 8.79
N HIS A 80 25.27 3.32 7.90
CA HIS A 80 25.79 4.41 7.09
C HIS A 80 25.60 4.08 5.60
N PRO A 81 24.37 4.21 5.05
CA PRO A 81 24.06 3.81 3.67
C PRO A 81 24.81 4.59 2.59
N MET A 82 25.47 5.69 2.95
CA MET A 82 26.30 6.47 2.01
C MET A 82 27.78 6.09 2.06
N GLU A 83 28.17 5.25 3.03
CA GLU A 83 29.57 4.89 3.31
C GLU A 83 29.81 3.37 3.22
N GLU A 84 28.75 2.57 3.32
CA GLU A 84 28.78 1.11 3.29
C GLU A 84 28.25 0.58 1.94
N ASP A 85 28.91 -0.43 1.38
CA ASP A 85 28.39 -1.16 0.22
C ASP A 85 27.15 -1.97 0.62
N HIS A 86 26.01 -1.70 -0.02
CA HIS A 86 24.76 -2.43 0.19
C HIS A 86 23.88 -2.42 -1.07
N ASP A 87 22.91 -3.33 -1.10
CA ASP A 87 21.92 -3.46 -2.19
C ASP A 87 20.58 -2.75 -1.91
N TRP A 88 20.38 -2.27 -0.67
CA TRP A 88 19.16 -1.59 -0.26
C TRP A 88 18.83 -0.39 -1.13
N GLN A 89 17.61 -0.37 -1.64
CA GLN A 89 17.03 0.74 -2.38
C GLN A 89 16.30 1.70 -1.42
N PRO A 90 16.05 2.96 -1.82
CA PRO A 90 15.28 3.90 -1.01
C PRO A 90 13.92 3.36 -0.53
N PHE A 91 13.31 2.48 -1.33
CA PHE A 91 12.07 1.81 -0.96
C PHE A 91 12.23 0.89 0.25
N ASP A 92 13.31 0.12 0.32
CA ASP A 92 13.55 -0.87 1.38
C ASP A 92 13.69 -0.18 2.75
N PHE A 93 14.38 0.96 2.80
CA PHE A 93 14.47 1.77 4.02
C PHE A 93 13.10 2.26 4.50
N VAL A 94 12.25 2.71 3.57
CA VAL A 94 10.89 3.20 3.90
C VAL A 94 10.00 2.05 4.33
N LEU A 95 10.05 0.92 3.64
CA LEU A 95 9.28 -0.28 3.97
C LEU A 95 9.72 -0.86 5.32
N HIS A 96 11.02 -1.02 5.57
CA HIS A 96 11.55 -1.48 6.85
C HIS A 96 11.09 -0.58 8.00
N LYS A 97 11.16 0.74 7.83
CA LYS A 97 10.66 1.70 8.83
C LYS A 97 9.15 1.59 9.05
N PHE A 98 8.38 1.32 8.00
CA PHE A 98 6.94 1.10 8.12
C PHE A 98 6.62 -0.20 8.88
N LEU A 99 7.29 -1.30 8.53
CA LEU A 99 7.09 -2.61 9.14
C LEU A 99 7.49 -2.61 10.62
N ASN A 100 8.61 -1.99 10.99
CA ASN A 100 9.09 -1.92 12.37
C ASN A 100 8.56 -0.71 13.16
N GLY A 101 7.82 0.19 12.51
CA GLY A 101 7.26 1.38 13.13
C GLY A 101 6.06 1.07 14.03
N THR A 102 5.81 1.94 15.00
CA THR A 102 4.57 1.92 15.80
C THR A 102 3.35 2.26 14.93
N PRO A 103 2.11 1.99 15.39
CA PRO A 103 0.90 2.42 14.69
C PRO A 103 0.91 3.90 14.29
N GLU A 104 1.39 4.79 15.15
CA GLU A 104 1.48 6.23 14.90
C GLU A 104 2.45 6.57 13.77
N VAL A 105 3.57 5.84 13.68
CA VAL A 105 4.55 5.98 12.59
C VAL A 105 3.93 5.51 11.28
N ARG A 106 3.32 4.32 11.26
CA ARG A 106 2.65 3.75 10.10
C ARG A 106 1.56 4.68 9.56
N ASN A 107 0.75 5.21 10.46
CA ASN A 107 -0.34 6.15 10.18
C ASN A 107 0.13 7.45 9.53
N LYS A 108 1.39 7.88 9.72
CA LYS A 108 1.95 9.09 9.09
C LYS A 108 2.66 8.80 7.77
N MET A 109 3.07 7.56 7.54
CA MET A 109 3.87 7.15 6.38
C MET A 109 3.00 6.74 5.19
N LEU A 110 1.91 6.01 5.43
CA LEU A 110 1.05 5.52 4.36
C LEU A 110 0.06 6.59 3.89
N LYS A 111 0.10 6.90 2.59
CA LYS A 111 -0.78 7.87 1.95
C LYS A 111 -1.46 7.22 0.75
N LEU A 112 -2.76 7.43 0.61
CA LEU A 112 -3.48 7.13 -0.62
C LEU A 112 -3.61 8.40 -1.44
N ILE A 113 -3.17 8.33 -2.69
CA ILE A 113 -3.31 9.43 -3.64
C ILE A 113 -4.37 9.00 -4.65
N PRO A 114 -5.57 9.59 -4.60
CA PRO A 114 -6.55 9.32 -5.64
C PRO A 114 -6.01 9.87 -6.97
N HIS A 115 -6.07 9.05 -8.02
CA HIS A 115 -5.60 9.44 -9.34
C HIS A 115 -6.39 8.74 -10.43
N ILE A 116 -6.95 9.53 -11.36
CA ILE A 116 -7.58 9.03 -12.57
C ILE A 116 -6.58 9.12 -13.72
N ALA A 117 -6.06 7.97 -14.15
CA ALA A 117 -5.14 7.90 -15.29
C ALA A 117 -5.83 8.35 -16.59
N ASP A 118 -7.03 7.84 -16.84
CA ASP A 118 -7.81 8.17 -18.04
C ASP A 118 -9.27 8.51 -17.70
N GLY A 119 -9.80 9.54 -18.35
CA GLY A 119 -11.10 10.12 -18.04
C GLY A 119 -11.20 11.58 -18.50
N SER A 120 -12.43 12.08 -18.59
CA SER A 120 -12.68 13.46 -19.01
C SER A 120 -12.03 14.45 -18.04
N TRP A 121 -11.62 15.61 -18.55
CA TRP A 121 -10.97 16.66 -17.75
C TRP A 121 -11.79 17.04 -16.51
N MET A 122 -13.12 17.09 -16.66
CA MET A 122 -14.06 17.38 -15.58
C MET A 122 -13.95 16.36 -14.43
N ILE A 123 -13.93 15.06 -14.75
CA ILE A 123 -13.82 14.00 -13.74
C ILE A 123 -12.43 14.04 -13.07
N LYS A 124 -11.36 14.26 -13.84
CA LYS A 124 -10.00 14.41 -13.30
C LYS A 124 -9.90 15.56 -12.30
N GLN A 125 -10.57 16.68 -12.59
CA GLN A 125 -10.58 17.84 -11.70
C GLN A 125 -11.45 17.62 -10.46
N SER A 126 -12.55 16.88 -10.57
CA SER A 126 -13.43 16.56 -9.43
C SER A 126 -12.78 15.63 -8.41
N VAL A 127 -12.00 14.63 -8.84
CA VAL A 127 -11.30 13.71 -7.91
C VAL A 127 -10.12 14.39 -7.23
N GLY A 128 -9.48 15.36 -7.90
CA GLY A 128 -8.27 16.00 -7.41
C GLY A 128 -7.09 15.02 -7.33
N THR A 129 -5.98 15.49 -6.76
CA THR A 129 -4.75 14.69 -6.57
C THR A 129 -4.19 14.84 -5.17
N THR A 130 -5.00 15.30 -4.22
CA THR A 130 -4.56 15.58 -2.85
C THR A 130 -4.33 14.27 -2.11
N PRO A 131 -3.11 13.97 -1.65
CA PRO A 131 -2.83 12.78 -0.86
C PRO A 131 -3.62 12.80 0.44
N VAL A 132 -4.32 11.72 0.75
CA VAL A 132 -4.97 11.52 2.06
C VAL A 132 -4.09 10.62 2.90
N ILE A 133 -3.75 11.09 4.11
CA ILE A 133 -3.07 10.28 5.11
C ILE A 133 -4.11 9.37 5.76
N LEU A 134 -3.99 8.05 5.56
CA LEU A 134 -4.97 7.08 6.06
C LEU A 134 -5.17 7.13 7.58
N GLY A 135 -4.12 7.46 8.33
CA GLY A 135 -4.15 7.51 9.79
C GLY A 135 -4.68 8.80 10.42
N LYS A 136 -5.08 9.80 9.63
CA LYS A 136 -5.88 10.92 10.10
C LYS A 136 -7.27 10.73 9.55
N ALA A 137 -8.22 10.38 10.41
CA ALA A 137 -9.63 10.44 10.08
C ALA A 137 -9.91 11.79 9.40
N LEU A 138 -10.49 11.74 8.19
CA LEU A 138 -11.09 12.90 7.57
C LEU A 138 -12.20 13.35 8.53
N LYS A 139 -12.00 14.48 9.21
CA LYS A 139 -13.09 15.17 9.89
C LYS A 139 -13.95 15.87 8.87
#